data_AF-A0A934CKU6-F1
#
_entry.id   AF-A0A934CKU6-F1
#
_cell.length_a   1.000
_cell.length_b   1.000
_cell.length_c   1.000
_cell.angle_alpha   90.00
_cell.angle_beta   90.00
_cell.angle_gamma   90.00
#
_symmetry.space_group_name_H-M   'P 1'
#
loop_
_entity.id
_entity.type
_entity.pdbx_description
1 polymer ?
#
loop_
_entity_poly.entity_id
_entity_poly.type
_entity_poly.pdbx_seq_one_letter_code
_entity_poly.pdbx_strand_id
1 'polypeptide(L)' 'MKEVFGVGGKASIYYWYKVTIEVGGWEYKIDAGFMPSVAGRIMPYGIVGQLGFFEFFKVIFDSDRTAEEIELKSKTNS' A
#
# COMPACT_ATOMS: atom_id res chain seq x y z
N MET A 1 -20.01 -9.68 -4.85
CA MET A 1 -19.56 -8.62 -5.78
C MET A 1 -19.67 -7.30 -5.05
N LYS A 2 -18.64 -6.46 -5.06
CA LYS A 2 -18.62 -5.16 -4.37
C LYS A 2 -18.26 -4.08 -5.40
N GLU A 3 -18.84 -2.88 -5.27
CA GLU A 3 -18.55 -1.73 -6.11
C GLU A 3 -17.65 -0.74 -5.36
N VAL A 4 -16.74 -0.10 -6.09
CA VAL A 4 -15.90 1.00 -5.59
C VAL A 4 -15.96 2.17 -6.55
N PHE A 5 -15.87 3.38 -5.99
CA PHE A 5 -15.83 4.62 -6.74
C PHE A 5 -14.44 5.22 -6.63
N GLY A 6 -13.81 5.48 -7.79
CA GLY A 6 -12.61 6.31 -7.84
C GLY A 6 -12.94 7.79 -7.81
N VAL A 7 -11.92 8.65 -7.67
CA VAL A 7 -12.04 10.13 -7.65
C VAL A 7 -12.78 10.67 -8.88
N GLY A 8 -12.74 9.96 -10.02
CA GLY A 8 -13.45 10.31 -11.25
C GLY A 8 -14.91 9.82 -11.35
N GLY A 9 -15.50 9.27 -10.29
CA GLY A 9 -16.92 8.89 -10.22
C GLY A 9 -17.34 7.65 -11.02
N LYS A 10 -16.42 7.01 -11.74
CA LYS A 10 -16.70 5.75 -12.45
C LYS A 10 -16.64 4.58 -11.49
N ALA A 11 -17.76 3.87 -11.36
CA ALA A 11 -17.82 2.58 -10.69
C ALA A 11 -17.10 1.52 -11.54
N SER A 12 -16.41 0.59 -10.90
CA SER A 12 -15.76 -0.52 -11.58
C SER A 12 -15.82 -1.78 -10.74
N ILE A 13 -15.97 -2.91 -11.42
CA ILE A 13 -15.95 -4.24 -10.79
C ILE A 13 -14.52 -4.54 -10.36
N TYR A 14 -14.37 -4.99 -9.13
CA TYR A 14 -13.12 -5.52 -8.62
C TYR A 14 -13.33 -6.89 -7.97
N TYR A 15 -12.25 -7.66 -7.91
CA TYR A 15 -12.20 -8.95 -7.24
C TYR A 15 -11.25 -8.86 -6.06
N TRP A 16 -11.61 -9.47 -4.94
CA TRP A 16 -10.81 -9.43 -3.72
C TRP A 16 -10.19 -10.80 -3.46
N TYR A 17 -8.89 -10.85 -3.21
CA TYR A 17 -8.19 -12.10 -2.93
C TYR A 17 -7.03 -11.90 -1.96
N LYS A 18 -6.73 -12.93 -1.15
CA LYS A 18 -5.56 -12.92 -0.27
C LYS A 18 -4.32 -13.29 -1.07
N VAL A 19 -3.32 -12.42 -1.05
CA VAL A 19 -2.05 -12.63 -1.74
C VAL A 19 -0.90 -12.47 -0.77
N THR A 20 0.27 -12.99 -1.17
CA THR A 20 1.53 -12.72 -0.48
C THR A 20 2.31 -11.71 -1.31
N ILE A 21 2.72 -10.61 -0.69
CA ILE A 21 3.63 -9.62 -1.28
C ILE A 21 4.98 -9.70 -0.61
N GLU A 22 6.04 -9.38 -1.35
CA GLU A 22 7.38 -9.21 -0.80
C GLU A 22 7.73 -7.72 -0.76
N VAL A 23 8.19 -7.24 0.40
CA VAL A 23 8.67 -5.87 0.59
C VAL A 23 9.99 -5.92 1.34
N GLY A 24 11.07 -5.44 0.70
CA GLY A 24 12.41 -5.44 1.31
C GLY A 24 12.92 -6.83 1.69
N GLY A 25 12.53 -7.88 0.97
CA GLY A 25 12.91 -9.28 1.25
C GLY A 25 12.03 -10.00 2.29
N TRP A 26 10.99 -9.35 2.82
CA TRP A 26 10.06 -9.94 3.79
C TRP A 26 8.69 -10.19 3.16
N GLU A 27 8.07 -11.33 3.50
CA GLU A 27 6.76 -11.72 2.99
C GLU A 27 5.62 -11.26 3.89
N TYR A 28 4.55 -10.75 3.27
CA TYR A 28 3.35 -10.28 3.97
C TYR A 28 2.09 -10.79 3.28
N LYS A 29 1.18 -11.37 4.06
CA LYS A 29 -0.13 -11.80 3.57
C LYS A 29 -1.10 -10.63 3.67
N ILE A 30 -1.56 -10.16 2.51
CA ILE A 30 -2.45 -9.01 2.43
C ILE A 30 -3.72 -9.38 1.67
N ASP A 31 -4.75 -8.58 1.88
CA ASP A 31 -5.93 -8.58 1.05
C ASP A 31 -5.74 -7.60 -0.12
N ALA A 32 -5.87 -8.08 -1.36
CA ALA A 32 -5.66 -7.28 -2.57
C ALA A 32 -6.88 -7.25 -3.48
N GLY A 33 -7.15 -6.07 -4.05
CA GLY A 33 -8.18 -5.84 -5.07
C GLY A 33 -7.60 -5.93 -6.48
N PHE A 34 -8.19 -6.76 -7.34
CA PHE A 34 -7.84 -6.91 -8.75
C PHE A 34 -8.90 -6.26 -9.63
N MET A 35 -8.44 -5.34 -10.49
CA MET A 35 -9.30 -4.60 -11.41
C MET A 35 -8.72 -4.69 -12.83
N PRO A 36 -9.26 -5.55 -13.70
CA PRO A 36 -8.67 -5.83 -15.03
C PRO A 36 -8.72 -4.64 -16.00
N SER A 37 -9.53 -3.61 -15.70
CA SER A 37 -9.73 -2.44 -16.56
C SER A 37 -9.39 -1.12 -15.86
N VAL A 38 -8.59 -1.14 -14.78
CA VAL A 38 -8.15 0.10 -14.12
C VAL A 38 -7.47 1.02 -15.14
N ALA A 39 -7.89 2.29 -15.13
CA ALA A 39 -7.41 3.35 -16.01
C ALA A 39 -7.38 2.96 -17.51
N GLY A 40 -8.31 2.13 -17.99
CA GLY A 40 -8.36 1.73 -19.40
C GLY A 40 -7.17 0.91 -19.89
N ARG A 41 -6.51 0.16 -18.99
CA ARG A 41 -5.26 -0.61 -19.24
C ARG A 41 -4.02 0.26 -19.48
N ILE A 42 -4.07 1.54 -19.14
CA ILE A 42 -2.96 2.49 -19.33
C ILE A 42 -2.00 2.47 -18.12
N MET A 43 -2.43 1.92 -16.99
CA MET A 43 -1.61 1.83 -15.78
C MET A 43 -1.01 0.42 -15.64
N PRO A 44 0.31 0.24 -15.85
CA PRO A 44 0.96 -1.06 -15.68
C PRO A 44 1.25 -1.40 -14.21
N TYR A 45 1.03 -0.43 -13.30
CA TYR A 45 1.31 -0.56 -11.87
C TYR A 45 0.04 -0.70 -11.04
N GLY A 46 0.15 -1.36 -9.89
CA GLY A 46 -0.89 -1.40 -8.88
C GLY A 46 -0.92 -0.12 -8.03
N ILE A 47 -2.07 0.14 -7.40
CA ILE A 47 -2.21 1.20 -6.40
C ILE A 47 -2.18 0.54 -5.03
N VAL A 48 -1.35 1.06 -4.12
CA VAL A 48 -1.33 0.64 -2.72
C VAL A 48 -2.46 1.32 -1.95
N GLY A 49 -3.19 0.53 -1.19
CA GLY A 49 -4.35 0.98 -0.42
C GLY A 49 -4.04 1.11 1.07
N GLN A 50 -4.93 1.85 1.76
CA GLN A 50 -4.91 1.96 3.22
C GLN A 50 -4.96 0.57 3.87
N LEU A 51 -5.87 -0.28 3.38
CA LEU A 51 -5.93 -1.69 3.73
C LEU A 51 -4.94 -2.48 2.89
N GLY A 52 -4.25 -3.44 3.51
CA GLY A 52 -3.29 -4.33 2.87
C GLY A 52 -1.86 -3.79 2.85
N PHE A 53 -1.59 -2.55 2.41
CA PHE A 53 -0.21 -2.02 2.38
C PHE A 53 0.09 -1.09 3.56
N PHE A 54 -0.68 0.00 3.71
CA PHE A 54 -0.41 0.97 4.78
C PHE A 54 -0.79 0.48 6.19
N GLU A 55 -1.39 -0.70 6.32
CA GLU A 55 -1.52 -1.41 7.60
C GLU A 55 -0.18 -1.93 8.13
N PHE A 56 0.72 -2.32 7.22
CA PHE A 56 2.01 -2.92 7.58
C PHE A 56 3.17 -1.95 7.43
N PHE A 57 3.05 -0.96 6.55
CA PHE A 57 4.16 -0.07 6.19
C PHE A 57 3.81 1.40 6.40
N LYS A 58 4.68 2.09 7.14
CA LYS A 58 4.71 3.55 7.20
C LYS A 58 5.61 4.05 6.08
N VAL A 59 5.05 4.82 5.14
CA VAL A 59 5.82 5.49 4.09
C VAL A 59 6.11 6.91 4.52
N ILE A 60 7.39 7.26 4.61
CA ILE A 60 7.86 8.60 4.98
C ILE A 60 8.48 9.21 3.73
N PHE A 61 7.95 10.36 3.32
CA PHE A 61 8.58 11.17 2.27
C PHE A 61 9.56 12.11 2.96
N ASP A 62 10.82 11.73 2.99
CA ASP A 62 11.87 12.62 3.46
C ASP A 62 12.33 13.51 2.29
N SER A 63 11.75 14.70 2.23
CA SER A 63 12.08 15.70 1.21
C SER A 63 13.30 16.54 1.57
N ASP A 64 13.78 16.46 2.81
CA ASP A 64 14.91 17.24 3.29
C ASP A 64 16.15 16.34 3.39
N ARG A 65 17.01 16.40 2.36
CA ARG A 65 18.27 15.66 2.32
C ARG A 65 19.24 16.01 3.46
N THR A 66 18.91 16.98 4.32
CA THR A 66 19.73 17.39 5.47
C THR A 66 19.13 17.01 6.82
N ALA A 67 17.94 16.43 6.86
CA ALA A 67 17.35 15.96 8.10
C ALA A 67 18.11 14.72 8.59
N GLU A 68 18.76 14.84 9.75
CA GLU A 68 19.32 13.68 10.44
C GLU A 68 18.20 12.93 11.18
N GLU A 69 17.99 11.65 10.86
CA GLU A 69 17.09 10.79 11.65
C GLU A 69 17.76 10.46 13.00
N ILE A 70 17.21 11.00 14.09
CA ILE A 70 17.61 10.64 15.45
C ILE A 70 16.65 9.55 15.96
N GLU A 71 17.11 8.30 15.95
CA GLU A 71 16.36 7.17 16.50
C GLU A 71 16.56 7.10 18.03
N LEU A 72 15.56 7.52 18.81
CA LEU A 72 15.60 7.43 20.27
C LEU A 72 15.37 5.98 20.72
N LYS A 73 16.44 5.27 21.05
CA LYS A 73 16.33 3.97 21.76
C LYS A 73 15.90 4.22 23.21
N SER A 74 14.83 3.57 23.65
CA SER A 74 14.47 3.57 25.06
C SER A 74 15.57 2.87 25.87
N LYS A 75 16.03 3.51 26.94
CA LYS A 75 16.83 2.82 27.96
C LYS A 75 15.92 1.83 28.67
N THR A 76 16.06 0.54 28.36
CA THR A 76 15.58 -0.50 29.28
C THR A 76 16.45 -0.43 30.52
N ASN A 77 15.95 0.20 31.58
CA ASN A 77 16.49 0.00 32.92
C ASN A 77 15.80 -1.24 33.50
N SER A 78 16.47 -2.40 33.48
CA SER A 78 16.35 -3.52 34.44
C SER A 78 17.43 -4.55 34.14
#